data_AF-A0A2M7T5W6-F1
#
_entry.id   AF-A0A2M7T5W6-F1
#
_cell.length_a   1.000
_cell.length_b   1.000
_cell.length_c   1.000
_cell.angle_alpha   90.00
_cell.angle_beta   90.00
_cell.angle_gamma   90.00
#
_symmetry.space_group_name_H-M   'P 1'
#
loop_
_entity.id
_entity.type
_entity.pdbx_description
1 polymer ?
#
loop_
_entity_poly.entity_id
_entity_poly.type
_entity_poly.pdbx_seq_one_letter_code
_entity_poly.pdbx_strand_id
1 'polypeptide(L)'
;MLNLIDELSTEHSDLCISFGNLERLDISSEESHKEIQSLKASLLAHLRRENEELYPQLREMAFNNLQLQRTLDWFTRDLARISAVLILFLDKYSDGGPPLAFKRDFSRLNKILNALIKQEERLIYTEYQNASIGKVA
;
A
#
# COMPACT_ATOMS: atom_id res chain seq x y z
N MET A 1 -18.17 1.32 9.26
CA MET A 1 -17.56 2.14 8.19
C MET A 1 -16.30 2.85 8.65
N LEU A 2 -16.28 3.57 9.80
CA LEU A 2 -15.02 4.05 10.41
C LEU A 2 -14.00 2.93 10.63
N ASN A 3 -14.47 1.76 11.08
CA ASN A 3 -13.61 0.59 11.33
C ASN A 3 -12.77 0.14 10.12
N LEU A 4 -13.28 0.21 8.88
CA LEU A 4 -12.50 -0.23 7.71
C LEU A 4 -11.32 0.71 7.44
N ILE A 5 -11.56 2.02 7.45
CA ILE A 5 -10.49 3.01 7.23
C ILE A 5 -9.47 2.98 8.37
N ASP A 6 -9.91 2.82 9.61
CA ASP A 6 -9.03 2.71 10.77
C ASP A 6 -8.16 1.45 10.71
N GLU A 7 -8.74 0.31 10.30
CA GLU A 7 -8.02 -0.95 10.09
C GLU A 7 -6.98 -0.82 8.97
N LEU A 8 -7.36 -0.31 7.80
CA LEU A 8 -6.43 -0.15 6.68
C LEU A 8 -5.33 0.88 6.98
N SER A 9 -5.62 1.94 7.76
CA SER A 9 -4.61 2.89 8.23
C SER A 9 -3.64 2.26 9.22
N THR A 10 -4.12 1.32 10.04
CA THR A 10 -3.26 0.54 10.95
C THR A 10 -2.33 -0.37 10.12
N GLU A 11 -2.86 -1.06 9.12
CA GLU A 11 -2.05 -1.86 8.19
C GLU A 11 -0.99 -1.02 7.48
N HIS A 12 -1.32 0.20 7.03
CA HIS A 12 -0.36 1.14 6.45
C HIS A 12 0.79 1.48 7.41
N SER A 13 0.46 1.76 8.67
CA SER A 13 1.46 2.03 9.70
C SER A 13 2.39 0.83 9.89
N ASP A 14 1.82 -0.38 9.99
CA ASP A 14 2.58 -1.62 10.16
C ASP A 14 3.47 -1.94 8.95
N LEU A 15 2.96 -1.71 7.74
CA LEU A 15 3.73 -1.83 6.49
C LEU A 15 4.89 -0.83 6.45
N CYS A 16 4.66 0.43 6.83
CA CYS A 16 5.72 1.45 6.85
C CYS A 16 6.81 1.12 7.88
N ILE A 17 6.41 0.66 9.07
CA ILE A 17 7.35 0.25 10.12
C ILE A 17 8.18 -0.96 9.65
N SER A 18 7.50 -2.01 9.18
CA SER A 18 8.14 -3.23 8.70
C SER A 18 9.07 -2.97 7.53
N PHE A 19 8.63 -2.17 6.54
CA PHE A 19 9.49 -1.78 5.42
C PHE A 19 10.67 -0.94 5.90
N GLY A 20 10.47 0.02 6.80
CA GLY A 20 11.54 0.84 7.38
C GLY A 20 12.61 0.02 8.12
N ASN A 21 12.20 -1.05 8.80
CA ASN A 21 13.12 -1.94 9.52
C ASN A 21 14.09 -2.67 8.59
N LEU A 22 13.73 -2.89 7.33
CA LEU A 22 14.62 -3.51 6.34
C LEU A 22 15.92 -2.72 6.12
N GLU A 23 15.95 -1.42 6.43
CA GLU A 23 17.16 -0.60 6.29
C GLU A 23 18.34 -1.12 7.13
N ARG A 24 18.04 -1.75 8.26
CA ARG A 24 19.03 -2.18 9.27
C ARG A 24 19.43 -3.64 9.11
N LEU A 25 18.79 -4.36 8.21
CA LEU A 25 18.96 -5.79 8.03
C LEU A 25 20.23 -6.13 7.25
N ASP A 26 20.88 -7.23 7.65
CA ASP A 26 21.85 -7.90 6.79
C ASP A 26 21.09 -8.79 5.82
N ILE A 27 20.97 -8.32 4.58
CA ILE A 27 20.24 -9.00 3.50
C ILE A 27 20.78 -10.39 3.16
N SER A 28 21.93 -10.79 3.71
CA SER A 28 22.50 -12.13 3.53
C SER A 28 22.00 -13.15 4.58
N SER A 29 21.28 -12.68 5.59
CA SER A 29 20.80 -13.51 6.71
C SER A 29 19.44 -14.14 6.43
N GLU A 30 19.24 -15.37 6.92
CA GLU A 30 17.96 -16.08 6.82
C GLU A 30 16.81 -15.30 7.50
N GLU A 31 17.10 -14.60 8.60
CA GLU A 31 16.14 -13.72 9.28
C GLU A 31 15.63 -12.63 8.34
N SER A 32 16.53 -11.99 7.57
CA SER A 32 16.15 -10.93 6.65
C SER A 32 15.31 -11.44 5.49
N HIS A 33 15.57 -12.65 5.01
CA HIS A 33 14.75 -13.31 3.99
C HIS A 33 13.32 -13.55 4.50
N LYS A 34 13.18 -14.04 5.74
CA LYS A 34 11.87 -14.27 6.38
C LYS A 34 11.11 -12.97 6.56
N GLU A 35 11.77 -11.90 7.00
CA GLU A 35 11.15 -10.57 7.13
C GLU A 35 10.64 -10.04 5.79
N ILE A 36 11.42 -10.18 4.72
CA ILE A 36 11.01 -9.74 3.37
C ILE A 36 9.80 -10.55 2.87
N GLN A 37 9.80 -11.86 3.07
CA GLN A 37 8.68 -12.73 2.70
C GLN A 37 7.41 -12.41 3.50
N SER A 38 7.56 -12.17 4.80
CA SER A 38 6.47 -11.74 5.68
C SER A 38 5.89 -10.40 5.22
N LEU A 39 6.74 -9.41 4.95
CA LEU A 39 6.33 -8.11 4.45
C LEU A 39 5.62 -8.20 3.10
N LYS A 40 6.09 -9.07 2.19
CA LYS A 40 5.40 -9.34 0.92
C LYS A 40 4.01 -9.90 1.15
N ALA A 41 3.87 -10.87 2.06
CA ALA A 41 2.58 -11.46 2.39
C ALA A 41 1.61 -10.41 2.96
N SER A 42 2.08 -9.55 3.87
CA SER A 42 1.29 -8.45 4.44
C SER A 42 0.88 -7.44 3.37
N LEU A 43 1.78 -7.03 2.47
CA LEU A 43 1.46 -6.11 1.37
C LEU A 43 0.40 -6.70 0.43
N LEU A 44 0.53 -7.98 0.07
CA LEU A 44 -0.45 -8.65 -0.79
C LEU A 44 -1.81 -8.79 -0.10
N ALA A 45 -1.82 -9.09 1.20
CA ALA A 45 -3.05 -9.16 1.98
C ALA A 45 -3.75 -7.80 2.04
N HIS A 46 -3.00 -6.74 2.33
CA HIS A 46 -3.51 -5.37 2.36
C HIS A 46 -4.13 -4.97 1.01
N LEU A 47 -3.39 -5.11 -0.10
CA LEU A 47 -3.88 -4.79 -1.45
C LEU A 47 -5.13 -5.60 -1.82
N ARG A 48 -5.22 -6.85 -1.34
CA ARG A 48 -6.39 -7.68 -1.55
C ARG A 48 -7.61 -7.11 -0.82
N ARG A 49 -7.45 -6.74 0.46
CA ARG A 49 -8.54 -6.13 1.25
C ARG A 49 -9.05 -4.86 0.61
N GLU A 50 -8.17 -3.98 0.15
CA GLU A 50 -8.60 -2.77 -0.54
C GLU A 50 -9.40 -3.07 -1.81
N ASN A 51 -8.95 -4.04 -2.61
CA ASN A 51 -9.62 -4.44 -3.84
C ASN A 51 -10.98 -5.12 -3.62
N GLU A 52 -11.12 -5.87 -2.52
CA GLU A 52 -12.32 -6.63 -2.19
C GLU A 52 -13.33 -5.81 -1.35
N GLU A 53 -12.86 -4.87 -0.54
CA GLU A 53 -13.70 -4.18 0.45
C GLU A 53 -13.84 -2.68 0.16
N LEU A 54 -12.73 -1.95 -0.03
CA LEU A 54 -12.74 -0.48 -0.12
C LEU A 54 -13.14 0.01 -1.52
N TYR A 55 -12.39 -0.40 -2.54
CA TYR A 55 -12.57 0.08 -3.91
C TYR A 55 -13.94 -0.26 -4.51
N PRO A 56 -14.56 -1.43 -4.26
CA PRO A 56 -15.91 -1.71 -4.73
C PRO A 56 -16.95 -0.74 -4.17
N GLN A 57 -16.89 -0.42 -2.87
CA GLN A 57 -17.81 0.54 -2.24
C GLN A 57 -17.62 1.94 -2.80
N LEU A 58 -16.38 2.39 -2.98
CA LEU A 58 -16.07 3.66 -3.62
C LEU A 58 -16.59 3.75 -5.06
N ARG A 59 -16.44 2.68 -5.84
CA ARG A 59 -16.97 2.62 -7.21
C ARG A 59 -18.50 2.72 -7.24
N GLU A 60 -19.18 2.07 -6.31
CA GLU A 60 -20.64 2.20 -6.17
C GLU A 60 -21.05 3.65 -5.82
N MET A 61 -20.38 4.27 -4.86
CA MET A 61 -20.60 5.68 -4.48
C MET A 61 -20.29 6.64 -5.64
N ALA A 62 -19.34 6.29 -6.49
CA ALA A 62 -18.93 7.08 -7.64
C ALA A 62 -19.91 7.00 -8.83
N PHE A 63 -20.93 6.13 -8.81
CA PHE A 63 -21.79 5.85 -9.98
C PHE A 63 -22.34 7.12 -10.66
N ASN A 64 -22.73 8.14 -9.88
CA ASN A 64 -23.20 9.43 -10.39
C ASN A 64 -22.26 10.61 -10.09
N ASN A 65 -21.04 10.35 -9.63
CA ASN A 65 -20.04 11.36 -9.29
C ASN A 65 -18.83 11.25 -10.23
N LEU A 66 -18.90 11.96 -11.36
CA LEU A 66 -17.84 11.97 -12.39
C LEU A 66 -16.48 12.41 -11.84
N GLN A 67 -16.46 13.29 -10.85
CA GLN A 67 -15.21 13.74 -10.23
C GLN A 67 -14.57 12.60 -9.44
N LEU A 68 -15.36 11.90 -8.62
CA LEU A 68 -14.89 10.75 -7.85
C LEU A 68 -14.44 9.61 -8.78
N GLN A 69 -15.17 9.33 -9.86
CA GLN A 69 -14.76 8.33 -10.85
C GLN A 69 -13.37 8.63 -11.43
N ARG A 70 -13.11 9.88 -11.82
CA ARG A 70 -11.80 10.29 -12.35
C ARG A 70 -10.69 10.15 -11.31
N THR A 71 -10.96 10.52 -10.05
CA THR A 71 -10.01 10.34 -8.95
C THR A 71 -9.67 8.87 -8.76
N LEU A 72 -10.67 7.98 -8.73
CA LEU A 72 -10.48 6.53 -8.58
C LEU A 72 -9.70 5.94 -9.76
N ASP A 73 -10.05 6.28 -11.00
CA ASP A 73 -9.37 5.77 -12.19
C ASP A 73 -7.91 6.19 -12.25
N TRP A 74 -7.63 7.46 -11.92
CA TRP A 74 -6.25 7.96 -11.89
C TRP A 74 -5.44 7.26 -10.78
N PHE A 75 -6.00 7.18 -9.57
CA PHE A 75 -5.29 6.64 -8.42
C PHE A 75 -5.05 5.13 -8.54
N THR A 76 -6.06 4.35 -8.92
CA THR A 76 -5.93 2.88 -9.04
C THR A 76 -4.91 2.45 -10.09
N ARG A 77 -4.73 3.22 -11.17
CA ARG A 77 -3.67 2.97 -12.17
C ARG A 77 -2.29 3.18 -11.58
N ASP A 78 -2.08 4.28 -10.85
CA ASP A 78 -0.79 4.55 -10.22
C ASP A 78 -0.49 3.59 -9.08
N LEU A 79 -1.50 3.24 -8.27
CA LEU A 79 -1.41 2.23 -7.22
C LEU A 79 -0.97 0.88 -7.81
N ALA A 80 -1.66 0.37 -8.83
CA ALA A 80 -1.32 -0.91 -9.45
C ALA A 80 0.14 -0.95 -9.95
N ARG A 81 0.60 0.15 -10.57
CA ARG A 81 1.98 0.26 -11.05
C ARG A 81 2.99 0.30 -9.91
N ILE A 82 2.74 1.07 -8.86
CA ILE A 82 3.66 1.22 -7.73
C ILE A 82 3.72 -0.07 -6.90
N SER A 83 2.57 -0.66 -6.60
CA SER A 83 2.46 -1.92 -5.87
C SER A 83 3.18 -3.06 -6.60
N ALA A 84 3.09 -3.13 -7.93
CA ALA A 84 3.86 -4.10 -8.71
C ALA A 84 5.38 -3.91 -8.55
N VAL A 85 5.87 -2.67 -8.53
CA VAL A 85 7.30 -2.39 -8.32
C VAL A 85 7.75 -2.77 -6.91
N LEU A 86 6.93 -2.53 -5.89
CA LEU A 86 7.21 -2.95 -4.51
C LEU A 86 7.29 -4.47 -4.38
N ILE A 87 6.32 -5.18 -4.97
CA ILE A 87 6.31 -6.66 -4.98
C ILE A 87 7.56 -7.20 -5.68
N LEU A 88 7.91 -6.66 -6.87
CA LEU A 88 9.11 -7.06 -7.60
C LEU A 88 10.40 -6.82 -6.80
N PHE A 89 10.46 -5.77 -5.98
CA PHE A 89 11.58 -5.55 -5.09
C PHE A 89 11.67 -6.60 -3.99
N LEU A 90 10.54 -6.90 -3.33
CA LEU A 90 10.50 -7.93 -2.30
C LEU A 90 10.85 -9.31 -2.87
N ASP A 91 10.38 -9.62 -4.08
CA ASP A 91 10.73 -10.84 -4.81
C ASP A 91 12.22 -10.91 -5.18
N LYS A 92 12.78 -9.79 -5.64
CA LYS A 92 14.19 -9.73 -6.03
C LYS A 92 15.13 -10.08 -4.87
N TYR A 93 14.73 -9.78 -3.65
CA TYR A 93 15.58 -9.91 -2.46
C TYR A 93 15.05 -10.93 -1.45
N SER A 94 14.04 -11.74 -1.80
CA SER A 94 13.44 -12.75 -0.92
C SER A 94 14.39 -13.86 -0.51
N ASP A 95 15.42 -14.11 -1.32
CA ASP A 95 16.46 -15.11 -1.09
C ASP A 95 17.85 -14.46 -1.00
N GLY A 96 17.87 -13.15 -0.72
CA GLY A 96 19.07 -12.35 -0.56
C GLY A 96 19.49 -11.61 -1.82
N GLY A 97 20.66 -10.96 -1.78
CA GLY A 97 21.21 -10.25 -2.92
C GLY A 97 22.38 -9.34 -2.53
N PRO A 98 22.99 -8.64 -3.50
CA PRO A 98 24.13 -7.78 -3.22
C PRO A 98 23.73 -6.62 -2.27
N PRO A 99 24.36 -6.47 -1.09
CA PRO A 99 23.94 -5.49 -0.08
C PRO A 99 23.90 -4.03 -0.57
N LEU A 100 24.84 -3.64 -1.43
CA LEU A 100 24.87 -2.30 -2.01
C LEU A 100 23.71 -2.04 -3.00
N ALA A 101 23.34 -3.06 -3.78
CA ALA A 101 22.21 -2.96 -4.69
C ALA A 101 20.89 -2.89 -3.91
N PHE A 102 20.76 -3.71 -2.86
CA PHE A 102 19.62 -3.68 -1.95
C PHE A 102 19.42 -2.29 -1.35
N LYS A 103 20.44 -1.73 -0.69
CA LYS A 103 20.34 -0.41 -0.05
C LYS A 103 19.90 0.70 -1.01
N ARG A 104 20.46 0.72 -2.22
CA ARG A 104 20.08 1.70 -3.25
C ARG A 104 18.61 1.56 -3.67
N ASP A 105 18.18 0.34 -3.98
CA ASP A 105 16.83 0.08 -4.44
C ASP A 105 15.82 0.35 -3.30
N PHE A 106 16.16 -0.06 -2.07
CA PHE A 106 15.41 0.17 -0.84
C PHE A 106 15.14 1.65 -0.58
N SER A 107 16.17 2.51 -0.54
CA SER A 107 15.99 3.93 -0.22
C SER A 107 15.04 4.65 -1.19
N ARG A 108 15.02 4.23 -2.45
CA ARG A 108 14.07 4.73 -3.45
C ARG A 108 12.65 4.25 -3.15
N LEU A 109 12.49 2.97 -2.87
CA LEU A 109 11.17 2.36 -2.71
C LEU A 109 10.51 2.70 -1.38
N ASN A 110 11.29 2.85 -0.31
CA ASN A 110 10.77 3.29 0.99
C ASN A 110 10.10 4.66 0.85
N LYS A 111 10.72 5.60 0.10
CA LYS A 111 10.12 6.91 -0.19
C LYS A 111 8.84 6.80 -1.01
N ILE A 112 8.83 5.91 -2.01
CA ILE A 112 7.67 5.70 -2.88
C ILE A 112 6.49 5.11 -2.09
N LEU A 113 6.72 4.08 -1.26
CA LEU A 113 5.70 3.47 -0.40
C LEU A 113 5.08 4.52 0.54
N ASN A 114 5.92 5.25 1.27
CA ASN A 114 5.45 6.29 2.20
C ASN A 114 4.65 7.39 1.49
N ALA A 115 5.05 7.77 0.26
CA ALA A 115 4.33 8.78 -0.51
C ALA A 115 2.98 8.25 -1.03
N LEU A 116 2.94 7.00 -1.48
CA LEU A 116 1.73 6.32 -1.94
C LEU A 116 0.69 6.24 -0.81
N ILE A 117 1.07 5.68 0.34
CA ILE A 117 0.20 5.53 1.53
C ILE A 117 -0.39 6.88 1.95
N LYS A 118 0.46 7.92 2.08
CA LYS A 118 -0.01 9.27 2.42
C LYS A 118 -0.96 9.85 1.38
N GLN A 119 -0.82 9.47 0.12
CA GLN A 119 -1.69 9.94 -0.93
C GLN A 119 -3.02 9.19 -0.94
N GLU A 120 -2.99 7.89 -0.69
CA GLU A 120 -4.19 7.05 -0.51
C GLU A 120 -5.06 7.56 0.63
N GLU A 121 -4.47 7.75 1.81
CA GLU A 121 -5.18 8.25 2.98
C GLU A 121 -5.76 9.64 2.74
N ARG A 122 -4.98 10.54 2.14
CA ARG A 122 -5.42 11.90 1.88
C ARG A 122 -6.51 11.99 0.83
N LEU A 123 -6.46 11.16 -0.22
CA LEU A 123 -7.41 11.24 -1.33
C LEU A 123 -8.52 10.21 -1.18
N ILE A 124 -8.18 8.93 -1.19
CA ILE A 124 -9.13 7.83 -1.24
C ILE A 124 -9.92 7.69 0.06
N TYR A 125 -9.25 7.73 1.22
CA TYR A 125 -9.97 7.57 2.49
C TYR A 125 -10.85 8.78 2.79
N THR A 126 -10.38 9.99 2.45
CA THR A 126 -11.18 11.21 2.56
C THR A 126 -12.42 11.15 1.67
N GLU A 127 -12.29 10.73 0.41
CA GLU A 127 -13.45 10.55 -0.49
C GLU A 127 -14.42 9.48 0.04
N TYR A 128 -13.91 8.37 0.57
CA TYR A 128 -14.76 7.32 1.17
C TYR A 128 -15.54 7.84 2.38
N GLN A 129 -14.88 8.58 3.27
CA GLN A 129 -15.53 9.18 4.45
C GLN A 129 -16.59 10.21 4.03
N ASN A 130 -16.26 11.11 3.10
CA ASN A 130 -17.20 12.12 2.60
C ASN A 130 -18.44 11.48 1.96
N ALA A 131 -18.24 10.50 1.09
CA ALA A 131 -19.32 9.79 0.42
C ALA A 131 -20.16 8.95 1.40
N SER A 132 -19.55 8.40 2.45
CA SER A 132 -20.24 7.66 3.50
C SER A 132 -21.11 8.57 4.39
N ILE A 133 -20.64 9.77 4.72
CA ILE A 133 -21.41 10.76 5.50
C ILE A 133 -22.61 11.26 4.69
N GLY A 134 -22.41 11.53 3.38
CA GLY A 134 -23.48 11.98 2.50
C GLY A 134 -24.58 10.94 2.23
N LYS A 135 -24.36 9.65 2.53
CA LYS A 135 -25.39 8.59 2.48
C LYS A 135 -26.26 8.51 3.75
N VAL A 136 -25.84 9.17 4.85
CA VAL A 136 -26.52 9.10 6.17
C VAL A 136 -27.39 10.34 6.45
N ALA A 137 -27.21 11.42 5.68
CA ALA A 137 -28.02 12.64 5.74
C ALA A 137 -29.19 12.59 4.74
#